data_AF-A0A5J4UCF5-F1
#
_entry.id   AF-A0A5J4UCF5-F1
#
_cell.length_a   1.000
_cell.length_b   1.000
_cell.length_c   1.000
_cell.angle_alpha   90.00
_cell.angle_beta   90.00
_cell.angle_gamma   90.00
#
_symmetry.space_group_name_H-M   'P 1'
#
loop_
_entity.id
_entity.type
_entity.pdbx_description
1 polymer ?
#
loop_
_entity_poly.entity_id
_entity_poly.type
_entity_poly.pdbx_seq_one_letter_code
_entity_poly.pdbx_strand_id
1 'polypeptide(L)'
;MAEDSVRSSKDTLHTDGSGYSQLQNLPQLAVAIRSPDKNVHIPALKSILDIVINEPQSIDALYENDIVNVLNKYIGSEEVEEAYVLSSTILHVIGVRSKVIDSNIRAGTVTESFIQIIHSSNEKQSKAGSKALCD
;
A
#
# COMPACT_ATOMS: atom_id res chain seq x y z
N MET A 1 13.54 49.74 -20.90
CA MET A 1 14.33 48.56 -20.52
C MET A 1 14.34 48.49 -19.00
N ALA A 2 13.65 47.48 -18.47
CA ALA A 2 13.77 46.84 -17.16
C ALA A 2 12.45 46.11 -16.94
N GLU A 3 12.42 44.90 -17.46
CA GLU A 3 11.50 43.83 -17.05
C GLU A 3 11.74 43.46 -15.57
N ASP A 4 10.67 43.13 -14.84
CA ASP A 4 10.62 42.10 -13.79
C ASP A 4 9.19 42.09 -13.18
N SER A 5 8.35 41.07 -13.31
CA SER A 5 8.46 39.64 -12.94
C SER A 5 7.82 39.37 -11.56
N VAL A 6 6.65 38.70 -11.59
CA VAL A 6 6.24 37.58 -10.70
C VAL A 6 5.91 37.97 -9.23
N ARG A 7 4.74 37.69 -8.64
CA ARG A 7 4.10 36.38 -8.38
C ARG A 7 2.69 36.64 -7.85
N SER A 8 1.64 36.14 -8.50
CA SER A 8 0.31 36.06 -7.88
C SER A 8 0.29 34.82 -7.00
N SER A 9 0.31 35.01 -5.68
CA SER A 9 0.18 33.95 -4.69
C SER A 9 -1.24 33.38 -4.77
N LYS A 10 -1.37 32.19 -5.35
CA LYS A 10 -2.56 31.36 -5.20
C LYS A 10 -2.28 30.31 -4.14
N ASP A 11 -2.42 30.71 -2.88
CA ASP A 11 -2.64 29.78 -1.77
C ASP A 11 -3.88 28.97 -2.09
N THR A 12 -3.68 27.73 -2.55
CA THR A 12 -4.78 26.78 -2.67
C THR A 12 -4.69 25.85 -1.46
N LEU A 13 -5.38 26.28 -0.41
CA LEU A 13 -6.14 25.50 0.55
C LEU A 13 -5.70 24.03 0.72
N HIS A 14 -5.04 23.79 1.85
CA HIS A 14 -5.08 22.52 2.54
C HIS A 14 -6.54 22.09 2.74
N THR A 15 -6.97 21.05 2.04
CA THR A 15 -8.24 20.36 2.31
C THR A 15 -8.03 19.38 3.46
N ASP A 16 -8.22 19.88 4.67
CA ASP A 16 -8.58 19.05 5.83
C ASP A 16 -10.03 18.57 5.63
N GLY A 17 -10.20 17.32 5.18
CA GLY A 17 -11.54 16.73 4.97
C GLY A 17 -11.61 15.43 4.15
N SER A 18 -10.49 14.74 3.88
CA SER A 18 -10.44 13.61 2.92
C SER A 18 -10.77 12.23 3.50
N GLY A 19 -10.56 11.98 4.80
CA GLY A 19 -10.60 10.59 5.31
C GLY A 19 -11.98 9.93 5.24
N TYR A 20 -13.06 10.62 5.63
CA TYR A 20 -14.39 10.01 5.63
C TYR A 20 -14.96 9.74 4.23
N SER A 21 -14.51 10.46 3.20
CA SER A 21 -15.02 10.31 1.83
C SER A 21 -14.38 9.15 1.08
N GLN A 22 -13.15 8.74 1.44
CA GLN A 22 -12.45 7.64 0.79
C GLN A 22 -12.96 6.25 1.25
N LEU A 23 -13.32 6.08 2.54
CA LEU A 23 -13.90 4.84 3.06
C LEU A 23 -15.25 4.47 2.43
N GLN A 24 -16.07 5.48 2.10
CA GLN A 24 -17.37 5.26 1.46
C GLN A 24 -17.26 4.60 0.07
N ASN A 25 -16.07 4.66 -0.55
CA ASN A 25 -15.80 4.09 -1.86
C ASN A 25 -15.24 2.66 -1.81
N LEU A 26 -15.01 2.08 -0.61
CA LEU A 26 -14.43 0.74 -0.46
C LEU A 26 -15.24 -0.37 -1.17
N PRO A 27 -16.59 -0.39 -1.13
CA PRO A 27 -17.37 -1.38 -1.88
C PRO A 27 -17.12 -1.31 -3.40
N GLN A 28 -17.04 -0.10 -3.96
CA GLN A 28 -16.78 0.13 -5.38
C GLN A 28 -15.35 -0.28 -5.73
N LEU A 29 -14.39 0.04 -4.88
CA LEU A 29 -12.99 -0.38 -5.04
C LEU A 29 -12.87 -1.90 -5.00
N ALA A 30 -13.61 -2.57 -4.10
CA ALA A 30 -13.65 -4.03 -4.02
C ALA A 30 -14.12 -4.66 -5.34
N VAL A 31 -15.14 -4.09 -5.99
CA VAL A 31 -15.57 -4.53 -7.32
C VAL A 31 -14.48 -4.24 -8.37
N ALA A 32 -13.91 -3.04 -8.36
CA ALA A 32 -12.92 -2.61 -9.36
C ALA A 32 -11.65 -3.46 -9.35
N ILE A 33 -11.15 -3.87 -8.17
CA ILE A 33 -9.96 -4.74 -8.07
C ILE A 33 -10.20 -6.16 -8.60
N ARG A 34 -11.45 -6.60 -8.81
CA ARG A 34 -11.75 -7.90 -9.43
C ARG A 34 -11.82 -7.81 -10.96
N SER A 35 -11.73 -6.60 -11.53
CA SER A 35 -11.80 -6.40 -12.97
C SER A 35 -10.60 -7.02 -13.68
N PRO A 36 -10.81 -7.74 -14.79
CA PRO A 36 -9.70 -8.21 -15.62
C PRO A 36 -8.98 -7.06 -16.36
N ASP A 37 -9.59 -5.88 -16.45
CA ASP A 37 -8.97 -4.71 -17.09
C ASP A 37 -7.98 -4.03 -16.15
N LYS A 38 -6.69 -4.04 -16.52
CA LYS A 38 -5.61 -3.36 -15.80
C LYS A 38 -5.82 -1.86 -15.64
N ASN A 39 -6.52 -1.22 -16.57
CA ASN A 39 -6.85 0.21 -16.46
C ASN A 39 -7.88 0.48 -15.35
N VAL A 40 -8.54 -0.58 -14.85
CA VAL A 40 -9.51 -0.51 -13.75
C VAL A 40 -8.92 -1.01 -12.45
N HIS A 41 -8.33 -2.22 -12.43
CA HIS A 41 -7.88 -2.79 -11.17
C HIS A 41 -6.61 -2.14 -10.62
N ILE A 42 -5.68 -1.67 -11.46
CA ILE A 42 -4.44 -1.03 -10.98
C ILE A 42 -4.72 0.30 -10.26
N PRO A 43 -5.51 1.25 -10.82
CA PRO A 43 -5.88 2.47 -10.08
C PRO A 43 -6.66 2.18 -8.79
N ALA A 44 -7.50 1.14 -8.79
CA ALA A 44 -8.23 0.73 -7.60
C ALA A 44 -7.29 0.22 -6.50
N LEU A 45 -6.30 -0.62 -6.85
CA LEU A 45 -5.26 -1.08 -5.92
C LEU A 45 -4.45 0.09 -5.35
N LYS A 46 -4.07 1.08 -6.18
CA LYS A 46 -3.37 2.30 -5.70
C LYS A 46 -4.22 3.10 -4.73
N SER A 47 -5.52 3.22 -4.99
CA SER A 47 -6.46 3.91 -4.09
C SER A 47 -6.61 3.17 -2.76
N ILE A 48 -6.66 1.83 -2.78
CA ILE A 48 -6.67 1.03 -1.55
C ILE A 48 -5.36 1.19 -0.78
N LEU A 49 -4.21 1.24 -1.46
CA LEU A 49 -2.92 1.49 -0.83
C LEU A 49 -2.89 2.84 -0.11
N ASP A 50 -3.40 3.89 -0.75
CA ASP A 50 -3.53 5.22 -0.14
C ASP A 50 -4.41 5.17 1.12
N ILE A 51 -5.56 4.49 1.05
CA ILE A 51 -6.46 4.31 2.21
C ILE A 51 -5.75 3.58 3.34
N VAL A 52 -5.09 2.43 3.10
CA VAL A 52 -4.45 1.68 4.20
C VAL A 52 -3.26 2.42 4.81
N ILE A 53 -2.62 3.34 4.08
CA ILE A 53 -1.53 4.20 4.57
C ILE A 53 -2.07 5.41 5.35
N ASN A 54 -3.18 6.00 4.95
CA ASN A 54 -3.66 7.24 5.57
C ASN A 54 -4.73 6.99 6.64
N GLU A 55 -5.38 5.83 6.61
CA GLU A 55 -6.55 5.52 7.43
C GLU A 55 -6.42 4.14 8.11
N PRO A 56 -5.68 4.02 9.23
CA PRO A 56 -5.50 2.75 9.93
C PRO A 56 -6.82 2.08 10.36
N GLN A 57 -7.87 2.86 10.62
CA GLN A 57 -9.22 2.36 10.96
C GLN A 57 -9.92 1.64 9.81
N SER A 58 -9.42 1.78 8.57
CA SER A 58 -10.00 1.15 7.38
C SER A 58 -9.88 -0.37 7.38
N ILE A 59 -8.94 -0.94 8.14
CA ILE A 59 -8.58 -2.37 8.07
C ILE A 59 -9.80 -3.27 8.26
N ASP A 60 -10.64 -3.00 9.26
CA ASP A 60 -11.84 -3.81 9.51
C ASP A 60 -12.80 -3.76 8.31
N ALA A 61 -13.00 -2.57 7.72
CA ALA A 61 -13.83 -2.39 6.53
C ALA A 61 -13.25 -3.09 5.28
N LEU A 62 -11.93 -3.22 5.16
CA LEU A 62 -11.31 -3.99 4.08
C LEU A 62 -11.64 -5.48 4.18
N TYR A 63 -11.67 -6.04 5.39
CA TYR A 63 -12.10 -7.43 5.62
C TYR A 63 -13.59 -7.59 5.32
N GLU A 64 -14.44 -6.67 5.79
CA GLU A 64 -15.89 -6.70 5.54
C GLU A 64 -16.25 -6.65 4.04
N ASN A 65 -15.43 -5.98 3.23
CA ASN A 65 -15.62 -5.87 1.77
C ASN A 65 -14.89 -6.98 0.97
N ASP A 66 -14.37 -8.01 1.63
CA ASP A 66 -13.67 -9.15 1.01
C ASP A 66 -12.43 -8.72 0.20
N ILE A 67 -11.86 -7.54 0.47
CA ILE A 67 -10.71 -7.00 -0.27
C ILE A 67 -9.47 -7.86 -0.01
N VAL A 68 -9.22 -8.23 1.25
CA VAL A 68 -8.03 -9.02 1.64
C VAL A 68 -7.97 -10.37 0.90
N ASN A 69 -9.12 -11.04 0.75
CA ASN A 69 -9.19 -12.30 0.01
C ASN A 69 -8.92 -12.13 -1.48
N VAL A 70 -9.32 -11.00 -2.09
CA VAL A 70 -8.96 -10.69 -3.47
C VAL A 70 -7.47 -10.42 -3.60
N LEU A 71 -6.87 -9.64 -2.69
CA LEU A 71 -5.43 -9.36 -2.68
C LEU A 71 -4.61 -10.66 -2.61
N ASN A 72 -5.02 -11.62 -1.78
CA ASN A 72 -4.36 -12.92 -1.65
C ASN A 72 -4.32 -13.72 -2.98
N LYS A 73 -5.28 -13.52 -3.89
CA LYS A 73 -5.27 -14.20 -5.20
C LYS A 73 -4.16 -13.68 -6.11
N TYR A 74 -3.73 -12.43 -5.94
CA TYR A 74 -2.61 -11.87 -6.69
C TYR A 74 -1.26 -12.40 -6.22
N ILE A 75 -1.15 -12.92 -5.00
CA ILE A 75 0.12 -13.44 -4.45
C ILE A 75 0.52 -14.78 -5.06
N GLY A 76 -0.44 -15.51 -5.66
CA GLY A 76 -0.19 -16.80 -6.30
C GLY A 76 0.29 -16.73 -7.75
N SER A 77 0.50 -15.55 -8.33
CA SER A 77 0.97 -15.43 -9.72
C SER A 77 2.49 -15.57 -9.82
N GLU A 78 2.97 -16.37 -10.77
CA GLU A 78 4.41 -16.53 -11.04
C GLU A 78 5.04 -15.27 -11.67
N GLU A 79 4.22 -14.40 -12.27
CA GLU A 79 4.65 -13.13 -12.85
C GLU A 79 4.56 -12.00 -11.82
N VAL A 80 5.68 -11.30 -11.61
CA VAL A 80 5.78 -10.10 -10.75
C VAL A 80 5.25 -8.90 -11.53
N GLU A 81 3.94 -8.86 -11.71
CA GLU A 81 3.24 -7.72 -12.34
C GLU A 81 2.95 -6.61 -11.33
N GLU A 82 2.56 -5.42 -11.81
CA GLU A 82 2.22 -4.28 -10.95
C GLU A 82 1.13 -4.62 -9.92
N ALA A 83 0.16 -5.46 -10.30
CA ALA A 83 -0.89 -5.93 -9.39
C ALA A 83 -0.35 -6.78 -8.24
N TYR A 84 0.63 -7.65 -8.49
CA TYR A 84 1.31 -8.43 -7.45
C TYR A 84 2.05 -7.50 -6.47
N VAL A 85 2.80 -6.53 -7.00
CA VAL A 85 3.57 -5.57 -6.20
C VAL A 85 2.64 -4.74 -5.31
N LEU A 86 1.55 -4.21 -5.87
CA LEU A 86 0.58 -3.44 -5.09
C LEU A 86 -0.12 -4.31 -4.04
N SER A 87 -0.55 -5.51 -4.41
CA SER A 87 -1.29 -6.39 -3.49
C SER A 87 -0.43 -6.87 -2.32
N SER A 88 0.80 -7.30 -2.57
CA SER A 88 1.75 -7.69 -1.52
C SER A 88 2.08 -6.51 -0.60
N THR A 89 2.25 -5.31 -1.15
CA THR A 89 2.50 -4.09 -0.36
C THR A 89 1.31 -3.74 0.53
N ILE A 90 0.08 -3.80 0.01
CA ILE A 90 -1.14 -3.53 0.79
C ILE A 90 -1.27 -4.55 1.93
N LEU A 91 -1.10 -5.84 1.65
CA LEU A 91 -1.15 -6.90 2.67
C LEU A 91 -0.09 -6.70 3.76
N HIS A 92 1.13 -6.29 3.38
CA HIS A 92 2.19 -5.97 4.35
C HIS A 92 1.78 -4.80 5.26
N VAL A 93 1.26 -3.70 4.69
CA VAL A 93 0.78 -2.54 5.46
C VAL A 93 -0.35 -2.95 6.40
N ILE A 94 -1.31 -3.75 5.94
CA ILE A 94 -2.38 -4.30 6.78
C ILE A 94 -1.80 -5.14 7.92
N GLY A 95 -0.85 -6.04 7.66
CA GLY A 95 -0.23 -6.87 8.69
C GLY A 95 0.49 -6.05 9.77
N VAL A 96 1.23 -5.02 9.37
CA VAL A 96 1.93 -4.12 10.29
C VAL A 96 0.96 -3.27 11.13
N ARG A 97 -0.15 -2.82 10.53
CA ARG A 97 -1.12 -1.89 11.15
C ARG A 97 -2.30 -2.56 11.82
N SER A 98 -2.57 -3.82 11.51
CA SER A 98 -3.53 -4.62 12.25
C SER A 98 -3.13 -4.51 13.72
N LYS A 99 -4.09 -4.22 14.60
CA LYS A 99 -3.89 -4.01 16.04
C LYS A 99 -3.49 -5.33 16.73
N VAL A 100 -2.56 -6.08 16.16
CA VAL A 100 -2.02 -7.31 16.68
C VAL A 100 -1.35 -6.95 17.99
N ILE A 101 -1.98 -7.41 19.07
CA ILE A 101 -1.54 -7.19 20.45
C ILE A 101 -0.16 -7.82 20.65
N ASP A 102 0.14 -8.88 19.89
CA ASP A 102 1.40 -9.60 19.91
C ASP A 102 2.47 -8.97 19.00
N SER A 103 3.51 -8.41 19.62
CA SER A 103 4.66 -7.83 18.92
C SER A 103 5.44 -8.83 18.06
N ASN A 104 5.39 -10.13 18.39
CA ASN A 104 6.11 -11.18 17.64
C ASN A 104 5.46 -11.44 16.29
N ILE A 105 4.12 -11.41 16.23
CA ILE A 105 3.38 -11.57 14.97
C ILE A 105 3.66 -10.38 14.04
N ARG A 106 3.66 -9.16 14.59
CA ARG A 106 4.02 -7.94 13.83
C ARG A 106 5.48 -7.97 13.36
N ALA A 107 6.40 -8.43 14.20
CA ALA A 107 7.81 -8.60 13.82
C ALA A 107 7.95 -9.61 12.67
N GLY A 108 7.18 -10.71 12.68
CA GLY A 108 7.16 -11.70 11.60
C GLY A 108 6.82 -11.11 10.23
N THR A 109 5.84 -10.20 10.15
CA THR A 109 5.49 -9.50 8.88
C THR A 109 6.64 -8.65 8.34
N VAL A 110 7.42 -8.02 9.22
CA VAL A 110 8.60 -7.22 8.83
C VAL A 110 9.77 -8.11 8.44
N THR A 111 9.99 -9.21 9.18
CA THR A 111 11.05 -10.18 8.90
C THR A 111 10.90 -10.81 7.52
N GLU A 112 9.68 -11.13 7.07
CA GLU A 112 9.45 -11.70 5.73
C GLU A 112 9.96 -10.76 4.61
N SER A 113 9.73 -9.45 4.72
CA SER A 113 10.25 -8.48 3.76
C SER A 113 11.78 -8.43 3.76
N PHE A 114 12.42 -8.55 4.92
CA PHE A 114 13.88 -8.60 4.99
C PHE A 114 14.45 -9.89 4.40
N ILE A 115 13.81 -11.04 4.59
CA ILE A 115 14.21 -12.31 3.95
C ILE A 115 14.25 -12.13 2.43
N GLN A 116 13.21 -11.55 1.83
CA GLN A 116 13.19 -11.29 0.38
C GLN A 116 14.33 -10.37 -0.08
N ILE A 117 14.62 -9.30 0.68
CA ILE A 117 15.73 -8.38 0.39
C ILE A 117 17.09 -9.09 0.49
N ILE A 118 17.29 -9.94 1.51
CA ILE A 118 18.51 -10.74 1.71
C ILE A 118 18.77 -11.67 0.52
N HIS A 119 17.71 -12.26 -0.03
CA HIS A 119 17.79 -13.13 -1.20
C HIS A 119 17.88 -12.39 -2.55
N SER A 120 17.95 -11.06 -2.55
CA SER A 120 18.18 -10.28 -3.78
C SER A 120 19.51 -10.63 -4.44
N SER A 121 19.52 -10.74 -5.77
CA SER A 121 20.75 -10.86 -6.56
C SER A 121 21.61 -9.59 -6.55
N ASN A 122 21.06 -8.46 -6.08
CA ASN A 122 21.80 -7.24 -5.87
C ASN A 122 22.53 -7.28 -4.52
N GLU A 123 23.86 -7.38 -4.56
CA GLU A 123 24.72 -7.47 -3.38
C GLU A 123 24.47 -6.35 -2.35
N LYS A 124 24.26 -5.10 -2.80
CA LYS A 124 24.01 -3.98 -1.89
C LYS A 124 22.70 -4.14 -1.13
N GLN A 125 21.65 -4.58 -1.83
CA GLN A 125 20.35 -4.84 -1.21
C GLN A 125 20.43 -6.03 -0.25
N SER A 126 21.02 -7.14 -0.68
CA SER A 126 21.21 -8.33 0.14
C SER A 126 21.94 -8.00 1.45
N LYS A 127 23.07 -7.28 1.37
CA LYS A 127 23.84 -6.84 2.53
C LYS A 127 23.06 -5.89 3.45
N ALA A 128 22.28 -4.98 2.88
CA ALA A 128 21.44 -4.07 3.67
C ALA A 128 20.35 -4.83 4.43
N GLY A 129 19.71 -5.82 3.80
CA GLY A 129 18.72 -6.69 4.44
C GLY A 129 19.32 -7.48 5.60
N SER A 130 20.50 -8.09 5.41
CA SER A 130 21.18 -8.86 6.47
C SER A 130 21.56 -7.96 7.65
N LYS A 131 22.01 -6.74 7.38
CA LYS A 131 22.35 -5.79 8.44
C LYS A 131 21.13 -5.39 9.26
N ALA A 132 19.98 -5.16 8.61
CA ALA A 132 18.74 -4.75 9.29
C ALA A 132 18.20 -5.80 10.30
N LEU A 133 18.66 -7.06 10.23
CA LEU A 133 18.32 -8.10 11.21
C LEU A 133 19.32 -8.22 12.38
N CYS A 134 20.51 -7.63 12.25
CA CYS A 134 21.57 -7.68 13.25
C CYS A 134 21.57 -6.49 14.22
N ASP A 135 20.92 -5.40 13.82
CA ASP A 135 20.76 -4.17 14.62
C ASP A 135 19.54 -4.27 15.55
#